data_AF-A0A5E6MW82-F1
#
_entry.id   AF-A0A5E6MW82-F1
#
_cell.length_a   1.000
_cell.length_b   1.000
_cell.length_c   1.000
_cell.angle_alpha   90.00
_cell.angle_beta   90.00
_cell.angle_gamma   90.00
#
_symmetry.space_group_name_H-M   'P 1'
#
loop_
_entity.id
_entity.type
_entity.pdbx_description
1 polymer ?
#
loop_
_entity_poly.entity_id
_entity_poly.type
_entity_poly.pdbx_seq_one_letter_code
_entity_poly.pdbx_strand_id
1 'polypeptide(L)'
;MKWANVTHDDLKAALASIKNGFDPEAAQNLIEYFHERMSRGYPYDEEILHELMALVFARMVEDKRTGSQAFGLKLWRGGYDREETTERDVTAAACVVLLMRKGVLWQDAIGDAANLLFPDGEGEKAIKVAHAQYKSEIEHYPDGAILEILGPLVGTSLIKRVMAG
;
A
#
# COMPACT_ATOMS: atom_id res chain seq x y z
N MET A 1 26.75 1.58 20.35
CA MET A 1 27.25 1.21 21.71
C MET A 1 28.33 0.14 21.54
N LYS A 2 29.33 0.07 22.44
CA LYS A 2 30.30 -1.04 22.44
C LYS A 2 29.57 -2.31 22.93
N TRP A 3 29.28 -3.24 22.01
CA TRP A 3 28.48 -4.46 22.19
C TRP A 3 29.04 -5.51 23.17
N ALA A 4 30.16 -5.22 23.83
CA ALA A 4 30.79 -6.10 24.81
C ALA A 4 29.97 -6.25 26.11
N ASN A 5 29.15 -5.26 26.45
CA ASN A 5 28.44 -5.17 27.75
C ASN A 5 26.90 -5.24 27.63
N VAL A 6 26.36 -5.71 26.50
CA VAL A 6 24.91 -5.83 26.34
C VAL A 6 24.37 -6.89 27.29
N THR A 7 23.37 -6.52 28.07
CA THR A 7 22.70 -7.39 29.04
C THR A 7 21.46 -8.05 28.43
N HIS A 8 20.95 -9.08 29.10
CA HIS A 8 19.67 -9.69 28.74
C HIS A 8 18.53 -8.66 28.69
N ASP A 9 18.49 -7.73 29.65
CA ASP A 9 17.44 -6.71 29.71
C ASP A 9 17.51 -5.74 28.52
N ASP A 10 18.70 -5.38 28.06
CA ASP A 10 18.89 -4.54 26.86
C ASP A 10 18.35 -5.24 25.61
N LEU A 11 18.63 -6.55 25.47
CA LEU A 11 18.15 -7.36 24.36
C LEU A 11 16.62 -7.50 24.39
N LYS A 12 16.06 -7.71 25.58
CA LYS A 12 14.62 -7.82 25.80
C LYS A 12 13.90 -6.51 25.50
N ALA A 13 14.47 -5.37 25.89
CA ALA A 13 13.95 -4.05 25.57
C ALA A 13 13.95 -3.80 24.06
N ALA A 14 15.05 -4.11 23.37
CA ALA A 14 15.13 -4.00 21.92
C ALA A 14 14.10 -4.90 21.21
N LEU A 15 13.92 -6.13 21.67
CA LEU A 15 12.92 -7.05 21.13
C LEU A 15 11.49 -6.53 21.37
N ALA A 16 11.22 -5.94 22.54
CA ALA A 16 9.93 -5.33 22.84
C ALA A 16 9.63 -4.13 21.93
N SER A 17 10.63 -3.30 21.61
CA SER A 17 10.48 -2.20 20.64
C SER A 17 10.09 -2.73 19.25
N ILE A 18 10.70 -3.83 18.81
CA ILE A 18 10.37 -4.47 17.52
C ILE A 18 8.98 -5.11 17.55
N LYS A 19 8.56 -5.71 18.68
CA LYS A 19 7.24 -6.34 18.84
C LYS A 19 6.12 -5.29 18.77
N ASN A 20 6.28 -4.18 19.49
CA ASN A 20 5.21 -3.20 19.73
C ASN A 20 5.19 -2.03 18.73
N GLY A 21 6.20 -1.89 17.88
CA GLY A 21 6.30 -0.75 16.97
C GLY A 21 7.24 -0.95 15.79
N PHE A 22 7.56 0.16 15.14
CA PHE A 22 8.58 0.23 14.11
C PHE A 22 9.81 0.94 14.67
N ASP A 23 10.81 0.17 15.05
CA ASP A 23 12.11 0.65 15.55
C ASP A 23 13.24 -0.03 14.75
N PRO A 24 13.64 0.56 13.60
CA PRO A 24 14.66 -0.02 12.74
C PRO A 24 16.04 -0.01 13.39
N GLU A 25 16.30 0.89 14.34
CA GLU A 25 17.57 0.95 15.07
C GLU A 25 17.66 -0.22 16.05
N ALA A 26 16.62 -0.48 16.84
CA ALA A 26 16.56 -1.66 17.71
C ALA A 26 16.67 -2.98 16.91
N ALA A 27 16.01 -3.05 15.74
CA ALA A 27 16.11 -4.19 14.83
C ALA A 27 17.54 -4.42 14.35
N GLN A 28 18.21 -3.36 13.88
CA GLN A 28 19.58 -3.47 13.40
C GLN A 28 20.55 -3.84 14.52
N ASN A 29 20.38 -3.25 15.70
CA ASN A 29 21.18 -3.54 16.89
C ASN A 29 21.10 -5.02 17.30
N LEU A 30 19.90 -5.61 17.31
CA LEU A 30 19.71 -7.04 17.61
C LEU A 30 20.37 -7.94 16.57
N ILE A 31 20.24 -7.61 15.28
CA ILE A 31 20.85 -8.38 14.20
C ILE A 31 22.37 -8.31 14.27
N GLU A 32 22.93 -7.12 14.51
CA GLU A 32 24.38 -6.92 14.63
C GLU A 32 24.95 -7.67 15.84
N TYR A 33 24.28 -7.62 17.00
CA TYR A 33 24.67 -8.39 18.19
C TYR A 33 24.75 -9.89 17.89
N PHE A 34 23.68 -10.46 17.34
CA PHE A 34 23.63 -11.89 17.06
C PHE A 34 24.62 -12.30 15.97
N HIS A 35 24.79 -11.48 14.93
CA HIS A 35 25.81 -11.71 13.90
C HIS A 35 27.23 -11.69 14.48
N GLU A 36 27.57 -10.71 15.32
CA GLU A 36 28.89 -10.63 15.94
C GLU A 36 29.18 -11.83 16.84
N ARG A 37 28.22 -12.23 17.69
CA ARG A 37 28.39 -13.36 18.61
C ARG A 37 28.53 -14.68 17.84
N MET A 38 27.66 -14.95 16.88
CA MET A 38 27.70 -16.18 16.08
C MET A 38 28.95 -16.26 15.21
N SER A 39 29.34 -15.17 14.55
CA SER A 39 30.53 -15.15 13.67
C SER A 39 31.84 -15.38 14.43
N ARG A 40 31.89 -14.98 15.70
CA ARG A 40 33.07 -15.14 16.57
C ARG A 40 33.00 -16.37 17.49
N GLY A 41 31.93 -17.16 17.42
CA GLY A 41 31.71 -18.32 18.28
C GLY A 41 31.57 -17.97 19.76
N TYR A 42 31.11 -16.75 20.07
CA TYR A 42 30.86 -16.34 21.45
C TYR A 42 29.48 -16.80 21.91
N PRO A 43 29.31 -17.07 23.22
CA PRO A 43 27.99 -17.26 23.80
C PRO A 43 27.08 -16.06 23.51
N TYR A 44 25.83 -16.35 23.20
CA TYR A 44 24.76 -15.38 23.00
C TYR A 44 23.50 -15.84 23.74
N ASP A 45 22.51 -14.96 23.80
CA ASP A 45 21.25 -15.23 24.46
C ASP A 45 20.33 -16.04 23.52
N GLU A 46 20.27 -17.35 23.74
CA GLU A 46 19.47 -18.27 22.92
C GLU A 46 17.97 -18.03 23.06
N GLU A 47 17.50 -17.61 24.24
CA GLU A 47 16.09 -17.31 24.50
C GLU A 47 15.63 -16.13 23.65
N ILE A 48 16.39 -15.03 23.66
CA ILE A 48 16.07 -13.85 22.84
C ILE A 48 16.16 -14.20 21.35
N LEU A 49 17.15 -14.99 20.92
CA LEU A 49 17.26 -15.38 19.51
C LEU A 49 16.04 -16.18 19.07
N HIS A 50 15.62 -17.15 19.90
CA HIS A 50 14.46 -17.97 19.63
C HIS A 50 13.18 -17.13 19.56
N GLU A 51 12.96 -16.21 20.50
CA GLU A 51 11.81 -15.31 20.46
C GLU A 51 11.81 -14.38 19.23
N LEU A 52 12.98 -13.84 18.87
CA LEU A 52 13.13 -13.01 17.68
C LEU A 52 12.78 -13.80 16.42
N MET A 53 13.31 -15.01 16.27
CA MET A 53 13.04 -15.84 15.10
C MET A 53 11.58 -16.30 15.03
N ALA A 54 10.97 -16.66 16.16
CA ALA A 54 9.55 -16.99 16.22
C ALA A 54 8.68 -15.81 15.77
N LEU A 55 8.98 -14.59 16.24
CA LEU A 55 8.29 -13.37 15.82
C LEU A 55 8.44 -13.12 14.31
N VAL A 56 9.67 -13.23 13.79
CA VAL A 56 9.97 -13.00 12.38
C VAL A 56 9.24 -14.01 11.50
N PHE A 57 9.26 -15.29 11.85
CA PHE A 57 8.55 -16.32 11.09
C PHE A 57 7.04 -16.12 11.12
N ALA A 58 6.44 -15.81 12.28
CA ALA A 58 5.02 -15.49 12.37
C ALA A 58 4.66 -14.33 11.44
N ARG A 59 5.42 -13.23 11.49
CA ARG A 59 5.22 -12.06 10.59
C ARG A 59 5.40 -12.39 9.11
N MET A 60 6.29 -13.30 8.75
CA MET A 60 6.47 -13.70 7.35
C MET A 60 5.32 -14.58 6.85
N VAL A 61 4.85 -15.50 7.68
CA VAL A 61 3.84 -16.51 7.31
C VAL A 61 2.41 -15.93 7.40
N GLU A 62 2.09 -15.28 8.52
CA GLU A 62 0.74 -14.80 8.83
C GLU A 62 0.48 -13.44 8.16
N ASP A 63 1.36 -12.47 8.38
CA ASP A 63 1.21 -11.10 7.86
C ASP A 63 1.76 -10.94 6.42
N LYS A 64 2.29 -12.02 5.82
CA LYS A 64 2.93 -12.02 4.48
C LYS A 64 4.01 -10.95 4.32
N ARG A 65 4.74 -10.63 5.40
CA ARG A 65 5.81 -9.63 5.37
C ARG A 65 7.06 -10.18 4.69
N THR A 66 7.77 -9.32 3.97
CA THR A 66 9.14 -9.61 3.53
C THR A 66 10.07 -9.73 4.74
N GLY A 67 11.23 -10.39 4.60
CA GLY A 67 12.19 -10.53 5.70
C GLY A 67 12.55 -9.20 6.37
N SER A 68 12.88 -8.16 5.58
CA SER A 68 13.18 -6.83 6.14
C SER A 68 12.00 -6.19 6.89
N GLN A 69 10.76 -6.48 6.48
CA GLN A 69 9.57 -5.99 7.19
C GLN A 69 9.28 -6.81 8.46
N ALA A 70 9.53 -8.11 8.43
CA ALA A 70 9.35 -9.00 9.56
C ALA A 70 10.34 -8.68 10.70
N PHE A 71 11.61 -8.42 10.35
CA PHE A 71 12.64 -7.95 11.28
C PHE A 71 12.41 -6.52 11.79
N GLY A 72 11.50 -5.74 11.20
CA GLY A 72 11.31 -4.33 11.58
C GLY A 72 12.31 -3.36 10.97
N LEU A 73 13.17 -3.80 10.04
CA LEU A 73 14.10 -2.94 9.30
C LEU A 73 13.41 -2.05 8.27
N LYS A 74 12.24 -2.48 7.78
CA LYS A 74 11.44 -1.74 6.81
C LYS A 74 10.00 -1.64 7.27
N LEU A 75 9.44 -0.44 7.13
CA LEU A 75 8.04 -0.19 7.50
C LEU A 75 7.11 -1.05 6.64
N TRP A 76 6.18 -1.74 7.30
CA TRP A 76 5.13 -2.49 6.61
C TRP A 76 4.04 -1.51 6.15
N ARG A 77 3.93 -1.31 4.84
CA ARG A 77 2.93 -0.42 4.22
C ARG A 77 1.96 -1.27 3.42
N GLY A 78 0.65 -1.00 3.57
CA GLY A 78 -0.41 -1.67 2.78
C GLY A 78 -0.97 -2.95 3.38
N GLY A 79 -0.76 -3.20 4.68
CA GLY A 79 -1.32 -4.34 5.43
C GLY A 79 -2.71 -4.10 6.03
N TYR A 80 -3.34 -2.97 5.73
CA TYR A 80 -4.73 -2.74 6.09
C TYR A 80 -5.60 -3.42 5.05
N ASP A 81 -6.67 -4.09 5.48
CA ASP A 81 -7.79 -4.41 4.60
C ASP A 81 -8.22 -3.10 3.94
N ARG A 82 -7.90 -2.98 2.66
CA ARG A 82 -8.40 -1.86 1.86
C ARG A 82 -9.87 -2.14 1.65
N GLU A 83 -10.70 -1.13 1.89
CA GLU A 83 -12.07 -1.16 1.36
C GLU A 83 -12.00 -1.58 -0.11
N GLU A 84 -12.92 -2.42 -0.53
CA GLU A 84 -12.98 -2.88 -1.92
C GLU A 84 -13.22 -1.67 -2.83
N THR A 85 -12.15 -1.16 -3.46
CA THR A 85 -12.22 0.03 -4.32
C THR A 85 -12.50 -0.31 -5.78
N THR A 86 -12.66 -1.60 -6.10
CA THR A 86 -12.80 -2.12 -7.46
C THR A 86 -13.90 -1.39 -8.23
N GLU A 87 -15.10 -1.29 -7.66
CA GLU A 87 -16.24 -0.64 -8.32
C GLU A 87 -15.96 0.84 -8.60
N ARG A 88 -15.40 1.55 -7.62
CA ARG A 88 -15.02 2.97 -7.76
C ARG A 88 -13.94 3.16 -8.81
N ASP A 89 -12.94 2.28 -8.85
CA ASP A 89 -11.81 2.39 -9.76
C ASP A 89 -12.23 2.04 -11.20
N VAL A 90 -13.09 1.04 -11.39
CA VAL A 90 -13.73 0.75 -12.69
C VAL A 90 -14.58 1.93 -13.15
N THR A 91 -15.39 2.51 -12.25
CA THR A 91 -16.21 3.69 -12.54
C THR A 91 -15.35 4.90 -12.91
N ALA A 92 -14.24 5.12 -12.21
CA ALA A 92 -13.28 6.18 -12.51
C ALA A 92 -12.66 6.02 -13.89
N ALA A 93 -12.19 4.82 -14.22
CA ALA A 93 -11.61 4.52 -15.53
C ALA A 93 -12.64 4.71 -16.66
N ALA A 94 -13.87 4.21 -16.46
CA ALA A 94 -14.98 4.38 -17.39
C ALA A 94 -15.34 5.84 -17.64
N CYS A 95 -15.35 6.66 -16.58
CA CYS A 95 -15.61 8.10 -16.68
C CYS A 95 -14.56 8.77 -17.56
N VAL A 96 -13.28 8.53 -17.30
CA VAL A 96 -12.18 9.13 -18.07
C VAL A 96 -12.21 8.68 -19.53
N VAL A 97 -12.45 7.39 -19.81
CA VAL A 97 -12.57 6.88 -21.19
C VAL A 97 -13.72 7.59 -21.93
N LEU A 98 -14.88 7.75 -21.28
CA LEU A 98 -16.02 8.45 -21.89
C LEU A 98 -15.68 9.90 -22.22
N LEU A 99 -15.12 10.64 -21.25
CA LEU A 99 -14.75 12.04 -21.42
C LEU A 99 -13.76 12.21 -22.58
N MET A 100 -12.72 11.37 -22.64
CA MET A 100 -11.74 11.40 -23.73
C MET A 100 -12.38 11.08 -25.08
N ARG A 101 -13.31 10.11 -25.15
CA ARG A 101 -14.04 9.79 -26.40
C ARG A 101 -14.88 10.95 -26.89
N LYS A 102 -15.40 11.78 -25.99
CA LYS A 102 -16.14 13.00 -26.32
C LYS A 102 -15.24 14.22 -26.55
N GLY A 103 -13.92 14.00 -26.69
CA GLY A 103 -12.96 15.04 -27.07
C GLY A 103 -12.42 15.87 -25.90
N VAL A 104 -12.70 15.49 -24.64
CA VAL A 104 -12.08 16.13 -23.48
C VAL A 104 -10.60 15.76 -23.41
N LEU A 105 -9.73 16.74 -23.20
CA LEU A 105 -8.30 16.50 -23.07
C LEU A 105 -8.02 15.64 -21.83
N TRP A 106 -6.99 14.79 -21.91
CA TRP A 106 -6.61 13.88 -20.83
C TRP A 106 -6.50 14.55 -19.46
N GLN A 107 -5.86 15.73 -19.38
CA GLN A 107 -5.68 16.45 -18.12
C GLN A 107 -7.03 16.90 -17.54
N ASP A 108 -7.90 17.46 -18.38
CA ASP A 108 -9.24 17.91 -17.98
C ASP A 108 -10.12 16.72 -17.59
N ALA A 109 -10.05 15.62 -18.34
CA ALA A 109 -10.80 14.40 -18.04
C ALA A 109 -10.44 13.80 -16.67
N ILE A 110 -9.16 13.82 -16.29
CA ILE A 110 -8.72 13.40 -14.96
C ILE A 110 -9.25 14.36 -13.90
N GLY A 111 -9.10 15.66 -14.11
CA GLY A 111 -9.53 16.68 -13.15
C GLY A 111 -11.04 16.62 -12.91
N ASP A 112 -11.82 16.52 -13.98
CA ASP A 112 -13.27 16.41 -13.94
C ASP A 112 -13.73 15.11 -13.26
N ALA A 113 -13.11 13.97 -13.58
CA ALA A 113 -13.41 12.71 -12.91
C ALA A 113 -13.02 12.72 -11.42
N ALA A 114 -11.89 13.36 -11.08
CA ALA A 114 -11.45 13.52 -9.70
C ALA A 114 -12.43 14.39 -8.90
N ASN A 115 -12.86 15.53 -9.45
CA ASN A 115 -13.86 16.39 -8.81
C ASN A 115 -15.20 15.67 -8.59
N LEU A 116 -15.56 14.76 -9.50
CA LEU A 116 -16.81 14.02 -9.41
C LEU A 116 -16.76 12.89 -8.36
N LEU A 117 -15.64 12.17 -8.27
CA LEU A 117 -15.52 10.94 -7.48
C LEU A 117 -14.78 11.11 -6.16
N PHE A 118 -14.00 12.20 -6.02
CA PHE A 118 -13.13 12.47 -4.88
C PHE A 118 -13.25 13.97 -4.50
N PRO A 119 -14.36 14.36 -3.86
CA PRO A 119 -14.65 15.77 -3.56
C PRO A 119 -13.63 16.44 -2.61
N ASP A 120 -12.81 15.66 -1.92
CA ASP A 120 -11.78 16.13 -0.99
C ASP A 120 -10.49 16.63 -1.69
N GLY A 121 -10.44 16.60 -3.03
CA GLY A 121 -9.37 17.22 -3.81
C GLY A 121 -8.09 16.41 -4.01
N GLU A 122 -7.99 15.20 -3.44
CA GLU A 122 -6.82 14.31 -3.61
C GLU A 122 -7.01 13.19 -4.66
N GLY A 123 -8.08 13.29 -5.48
CA GLY A 123 -8.52 12.20 -6.35
C GLY A 123 -7.69 11.93 -7.60
N GLU A 124 -6.98 12.90 -8.16
CA GLU A 124 -6.37 12.75 -9.50
C GLU A 124 -5.40 11.58 -9.60
N LYS A 125 -4.62 11.34 -8.54
CA LYS A 125 -3.67 10.22 -8.52
C LYS A 125 -4.41 8.88 -8.52
N ALA A 126 -5.50 8.78 -7.77
CA ALA A 126 -6.36 7.59 -7.77
C ALA A 126 -6.98 7.37 -9.16
N ILE A 127 -7.49 8.41 -9.79
CA ILE A 127 -8.02 8.36 -11.17
C ILE A 127 -6.96 7.87 -12.17
N LYS A 128 -5.73 8.42 -12.10
CA LYS A 128 -4.62 8.01 -12.98
C LYS A 128 -4.29 6.52 -12.82
N VAL A 129 -4.25 6.02 -11.58
CA VAL A 129 -3.99 4.60 -11.29
C VAL A 129 -5.14 3.73 -11.80
N ALA A 130 -6.37 4.08 -11.47
CA ALA A 130 -7.57 3.35 -11.89
C ALA A 130 -7.68 3.27 -13.42
N HIS A 131 -7.49 4.39 -14.11
CA HIS A 131 -7.47 4.41 -15.58
C HIS A 131 -6.35 3.54 -16.14
N ALA A 132 -5.11 3.63 -15.63
CA ALA A 132 -4.02 2.78 -16.10
C ALA A 132 -4.31 1.27 -15.92
N GLN A 133 -5.06 0.92 -14.86
CA GLN A 133 -5.41 -0.46 -14.54
C GLN A 133 -6.51 -1.02 -15.45
N TYR A 134 -7.59 -0.26 -15.70
CA TYR A 134 -8.80 -0.79 -16.36
C TYR A 134 -9.03 -0.28 -17.78
N LYS A 135 -8.24 0.70 -18.27
CA LYS A 135 -8.47 1.30 -19.59
C LYS A 135 -8.50 0.27 -20.71
N SER A 136 -7.56 -0.67 -20.76
CA SER A 136 -7.48 -1.65 -21.87
C SER A 136 -8.73 -2.53 -21.97
N GLU A 137 -9.41 -2.77 -20.84
CA GLU A 137 -10.66 -3.54 -20.83
C GLU A 137 -11.84 -2.67 -21.26
N ILE A 138 -11.89 -1.42 -20.79
CA ILE A 138 -13.03 -0.52 -20.98
C ILE A 138 -13.00 0.20 -22.33
N GLU A 139 -11.82 0.46 -22.91
CA GLU A 139 -11.66 1.28 -24.12
C GLU A 139 -12.31 0.68 -25.38
N HIS A 140 -12.73 -0.59 -25.32
CA HIS A 140 -13.45 -1.27 -26.40
C HIS A 140 -14.96 -1.33 -26.18
N TYR A 141 -15.46 -0.97 -25.00
CA TYR A 141 -16.90 -1.04 -24.71
C TYR A 141 -17.66 0.06 -25.44
N PRO A 142 -18.88 -0.19 -25.94
CA PRO A 142 -19.71 0.87 -26.51
C PRO A 142 -20.09 1.89 -25.42
N ASP A 143 -20.37 3.13 -25.82
CA ASP A 143 -20.73 4.20 -24.88
C ASP A 143 -21.92 3.80 -23.99
N GLY A 144 -22.90 3.04 -24.50
CA GLY A 144 -24.01 2.53 -23.71
C GLY A 144 -23.57 1.66 -22.52
N ALA A 145 -22.62 0.75 -22.72
CA ALA A 145 -22.08 -0.10 -21.66
C ALA A 145 -21.25 0.72 -20.66
N ILE A 146 -20.53 1.74 -21.14
CA ILE A 146 -19.80 2.67 -20.27
C ILE A 146 -20.79 3.47 -19.40
N LEU A 147 -21.92 3.91 -19.95
CA LEU A 147 -22.96 4.60 -19.18
C LEU A 147 -23.62 3.70 -18.13
N GLU A 148 -23.80 2.42 -18.41
CA GLU A 148 -24.27 1.44 -17.42
C GLU A 148 -23.28 1.32 -16.25
N ILE A 149 -21.97 1.25 -16.53
CA ILE A 149 -20.92 1.24 -15.50
C ILE A 149 -20.96 2.53 -14.66
N LEU A 150 -21.21 3.68 -15.28
CA LEU A 150 -21.29 4.97 -14.57
C LEU A 150 -22.52 5.09 -13.67
N GLY A 151 -23.57 4.30 -13.91
CA GLY A 151 -24.78 4.23 -13.09
C GLY A 151 -25.34 5.62 -12.75
N PRO A 152 -25.40 6.02 -11.46
CA PRO A 152 -25.98 7.30 -11.04
C PRO A 152 -25.23 8.52 -11.59
N LEU A 153 -23.95 8.39 -11.95
CA LEU A 153 -23.13 9.50 -12.45
C LEU A 153 -23.58 9.98 -13.83
N VAL A 154 -24.34 9.18 -14.58
CA VAL A 154 -24.97 9.58 -15.85
C VAL A 154 -25.87 10.81 -15.66
N GLY A 155 -26.47 10.96 -14.47
CA GLY A 155 -27.33 12.10 -14.15
C GLY A 155 -26.60 13.42 -13.91
N THR A 156 -25.27 13.40 -13.80
CA THR A 156 -24.47 14.58 -13.43
C THR A 156 -24.40 15.60 -14.55
N SER A 157 -24.20 16.87 -14.19
CA SER A 157 -24.10 17.97 -15.17
C SER A 157 -22.91 17.79 -16.11
N LEU A 158 -21.81 17.21 -15.61
CA LEU A 158 -20.64 16.85 -16.41
C LEU A 158 -21.04 15.88 -17.52
N ILE A 159 -21.51 14.67 -17.16
CA ILE A 159 -21.82 13.62 -18.15
C ILE A 159 -22.92 14.06 -19.10
N LYS A 160 -23.98 14.71 -18.62
CA LYS A 160 -25.04 15.27 -19.48
C LYS A 160 -24.50 16.24 -20.52
N ARG A 161 -23.56 17.11 -20.15
CA ARG A 161 -22.97 18.09 -21.06
C ARG A 161 -22.19 17.42 -22.18
N VAL A 162 -21.36 16.43 -21.84
CA VAL A 162 -20.50 15.78 -22.84
C VAL A 162 -21.24 14.77 -23.71
N MET A 163 -22.41 14.31 -23.27
CA MET A 163 -23.30 13.46 -24.06
C MET A 163 -24.26 14.23 -24.98
N ALA A 164 -24.43 15.54 -24.76
CA ALA A 164 -25.32 16.39 -25.55
C ALA A 164 -24.63 17.13 -26.70
N GLY A 165 -23.28 17.15 -26.71
CA GLY A 165 -22.45 17.71 -27.79
C GLY A 165 -22.01 16.64 -28.76
#